data_AF-A0A0Q8AVL9-F1
#
_entry.id   AF-A0A0Q8AVL9-F1
#
_cell.length_a   1.000
_cell.length_b   1.000
_cell.length_c   1.000
_cell.angle_alpha   90.00
_cell.angle_beta   90.00
_cell.angle_gamma   90.00
#
_symmetry.space_group_name_H-M   'P 1'
#
loop_
_entity.id
_entity.type
_entity.pdbx_description
1 polymer ?
#
loop_
_entity_poly.entity_id
_entity_poly.type
_entity_poly.pdbx_seq_one_letter_code
_entity_poly.pdbx_strand_id
1 'polypeptide(L)'
;MTDLTLLSAEGATTKVALSPAPGYAKPTGPLRSRVAYAAAHVVPKTSADNTPGQPADVDWDATLDFRRSVYSWGLGVADAMDTAQRNMGLDATATRELIARSAEVAREEGGSVVVGVNTDHVDEQAISVDQVIDAYKEQLHFTEEQGAGPVLMASRHLARAAQSADDYRRVYREVLASATAPVVLHWLGTAFDPSLEGYFGSTDWREASAVLLEVIGENTDKVAGVKMSLLDAASEVSVRERLPEGVRMFTGDDFNYVGLIGGADVPAATQPDRDPASSRQHSDALLGAFAALTPVASAAIQALDAGDPSRYLEILGPTEELSRQIFAAPTFYYKTGVAFLAWLNGHQPAFQMVGGLHSARSLPHLSRIVELANASLALEKPELAAERWNGMLRLNGVDA
;
A
#
# COMPACT_ATOMS: atom_id res chain seq x y z
N MET A 1 23.18 -9.00 -25.72
CA MET A 1 21.92 -8.72 -25.03
C MET A 1 22.18 -8.97 -23.56
N THR A 2 21.75 -8.06 -22.69
CA THR A 2 21.88 -8.24 -21.24
C THR A 2 20.89 -9.33 -20.80
N ASP A 3 21.35 -10.25 -19.97
CA ASP A 3 20.52 -11.31 -19.40
C ASP A 3 20.37 -11.10 -17.88
N LEU A 4 19.25 -11.56 -17.34
CA LEU A 4 19.01 -11.69 -15.91
C LEU A 4 19.28 -13.14 -15.50
N THR A 5 20.20 -13.34 -14.56
CA THR A 5 20.42 -14.66 -13.95
C THR A 5 19.32 -14.92 -12.93
N LEU A 6 18.55 -15.99 -13.08
CA LEU A 6 17.54 -16.40 -12.12
C LEU A 6 18.07 -17.51 -11.22
N LEU A 7 17.66 -17.52 -9.95
CA LEU A 7 18.05 -18.50 -8.93
C LEU A 7 16.81 -19.23 -8.41
N SER A 8 16.78 -20.56 -8.55
CA SER A 8 15.70 -21.40 -8.04
C SER A 8 15.88 -21.74 -6.55
N ALA A 9 14.83 -22.30 -5.93
CA ALA A 9 14.88 -22.75 -4.54
C ALA A 9 15.87 -23.90 -4.31
N GLU A 10 16.14 -24.69 -5.35
CA GLU A 10 17.12 -25.79 -5.37
C GLU A 10 18.55 -25.29 -5.61
N GLY A 11 18.74 -23.98 -5.79
CA GLY A 11 20.04 -23.36 -6.08
C GLY A 11 20.47 -23.46 -7.55
N ALA A 12 19.59 -23.89 -8.45
CA ALA A 12 19.89 -23.92 -9.87
C ALA A 12 19.78 -22.52 -10.47
N THR A 13 20.68 -22.18 -11.40
CA THR A 13 20.66 -20.91 -12.11
C THR A 13 20.16 -21.07 -13.54
N THR A 14 19.30 -20.17 -14.00
CA THR A 14 18.90 -20.04 -15.40
C THR A 14 19.11 -18.60 -15.87
N LYS A 15 18.94 -18.33 -17.17
CA LYS A 15 19.03 -16.97 -17.73
C LYS A 15 17.77 -16.64 -18.50
N VAL A 16 17.31 -15.41 -18.35
CA VAL A 16 16.22 -14.84 -19.16
C VAL A 16 16.70 -13.55 -19.81
N ALA A 17 16.28 -13.32 -21.06
CA ALA A 17 16.62 -12.09 -21.77
C ALA A 17 15.95 -10.89 -21.08
N LEU A 18 16.71 -9.82 -20.92
CA LEU A 18 16.20 -8.57 -20.36
C LEU A 18 15.22 -7.91 -21.34
N SER A 19 14.02 -7.60 -20.87
CA SER A 19 13.02 -6.84 -21.61
C SER A 19 13.46 -5.38 -21.77
N PRO A 20 13.05 -4.70 -22.86
CA PRO A 20 13.31 -3.28 -23.00
C PRO A 20 12.57 -2.47 -21.93
N ALA A 21 12.99 -1.22 -21.73
CA ALA A 21 12.34 -0.32 -20.78
C ALA A 21 10.86 -0.11 -21.17
N PRO A 22 9.96 0.02 -20.19
CA PRO A 22 8.56 0.28 -20.46
C PRO A 22 8.41 1.60 -21.21
N GLY A 23 7.74 1.57 -22.36
CA GLY A 23 7.44 2.75 -23.19
C GLY A 23 6.29 3.61 -22.64
N TYR A 24 6.04 3.60 -21.33
CA TYR A 24 4.95 4.36 -20.71
C TYR A 24 5.30 5.85 -20.63
N ALA A 25 4.28 6.70 -20.80
CA ALA A 25 4.42 8.15 -20.70
C ALA A 25 3.71 8.67 -19.44
N LYS A 26 4.32 9.67 -18.81
CA LYS A 26 3.66 10.41 -17.72
C LYS A 26 2.39 11.08 -18.24
N PRO A 27 1.31 11.13 -17.44
CA PRO A 27 0.08 11.75 -17.87
C PRO A 27 0.28 13.26 -18.03
N THR A 28 -0.42 13.87 -18.99
CA THR A 28 -0.36 15.32 -19.25
C THR A 28 -1.34 16.13 -18.39
N GLY A 29 -2.17 15.46 -17.61
CA GLY A 29 -3.12 16.02 -16.65
C GLY A 29 -3.55 14.97 -15.62
N PRO A 30 -4.46 15.32 -14.68
CA PRO A 30 -4.92 14.38 -13.68
C PRO A 30 -5.59 13.13 -14.29
N LEU A 31 -5.36 11.97 -13.66
CA LEU A 31 -6.10 10.74 -13.97
C LEU A 31 -7.58 10.92 -13.61
N ARG A 32 -8.50 10.42 -14.46
CA ARG A 32 -9.94 10.74 -14.35
C ARG A 32 -10.81 9.56 -13.94
N SER A 33 -10.52 8.38 -14.45
CA SER A 33 -11.40 7.21 -14.30
C SER A 33 -11.32 6.60 -12.91
N ARG A 34 -10.17 6.73 -12.24
CA ARG A 34 -9.89 6.17 -10.91
C ARG A 34 -9.06 7.14 -10.09
N VAL A 35 -9.36 7.19 -8.80
CA VAL A 35 -8.47 7.78 -7.79
C VAL A 35 -7.51 6.67 -7.34
N ALA A 36 -6.20 6.90 -7.44
CA ALA A 36 -5.21 5.90 -7.11
C ALA A 36 -4.11 6.50 -6.22
N TYR A 37 -3.86 5.85 -5.10
CA TYR A 37 -2.79 6.15 -4.17
C TYR A 37 -1.79 4.98 -4.12
N ALA A 38 -0.50 5.31 -4.21
CA ALA A 38 0.58 4.37 -3.91
C ALA A 38 0.92 4.47 -2.40
N ALA A 39 0.83 3.35 -1.68
CA ALA A 39 1.27 3.29 -0.30
C ALA A 39 2.81 3.21 -0.26
N ALA A 40 3.46 4.31 0.10
CA ALA A 40 4.90 4.48 -0.09
C ALA A 40 5.74 3.82 1.01
N HIS A 41 6.92 3.32 0.64
CA HIS A 41 7.93 2.81 1.58
C HIS A 41 8.82 3.94 2.10
N VAL A 42 9.67 3.67 3.10
CA VAL A 42 10.69 4.62 3.60
C VAL A 42 12.08 4.11 3.28
N VAL A 43 13.02 5.03 3.05
CA VAL A 43 14.41 4.71 2.73
C VAL A 43 15.29 5.10 3.92
N PRO A 44 15.99 4.17 4.59
CA PRO A 44 16.97 4.54 5.60
C PRO A 44 18.25 5.06 4.96
N LYS A 45 19.04 5.86 5.69
CA LYS A 45 20.40 6.20 5.26
C LYS A 45 21.22 4.93 5.09
N THR A 46 22.14 4.93 4.12
CA THR A 46 22.99 3.76 3.88
C THR A 46 23.87 3.41 5.07
N SER A 47 24.25 4.40 5.89
CA SER A 47 25.04 4.22 7.12
C SER A 47 24.19 4.09 8.39
N ALA A 48 22.86 4.02 8.28
CA ALA A 48 21.97 3.93 9.44
C ALA A 48 22.21 2.65 10.23
N ASP A 49 22.08 2.73 11.56
CA ASP A 49 21.99 1.54 12.40
C ASP A 49 20.59 0.91 12.25
N ASN A 50 20.48 0.02 11.28
CA ASN A 50 19.23 -0.72 11.00
C ASN A 50 19.08 -1.97 11.89
N THR A 51 19.78 -2.08 13.02
CA THR A 51 19.58 -3.19 13.96
C THR A 51 18.11 -3.21 14.43
N PRO A 52 17.44 -4.38 14.48
CA PRO A 52 16.05 -4.46 14.93
C PRO A 52 15.82 -3.78 16.28
N GLY A 53 14.86 -2.86 16.34
CA GLY A 53 14.51 -2.10 17.54
C GLY A 53 15.25 -0.77 17.72
N GLN A 54 16.22 -0.45 16.86
CA GLN A 54 16.83 0.89 16.85
C GLN A 54 15.88 1.92 16.18
N PRO A 55 15.95 3.21 16.59
CA PRO A 55 15.22 4.29 15.93
C PRO A 55 15.56 4.38 14.44
N ALA A 56 14.59 4.78 13.63
CA ALA A 56 14.77 4.89 12.19
C ALA A 56 15.60 6.14 11.82
N ASP A 57 16.77 5.95 11.21
CA ASP A 57 17.55 7.04 10.59
C ASP A 57 17.24 7.14 9.09
N VAL A 58 16.22 7.93 8.77
CA VAL A 58 15.64 8.05 7.42
C VAL A 58 16.50 8.93 6.51
N ASP A 59 16.69 8.47 5.27
CA ASP A 59 17.14 9.29 4.15
C ASP A 59 15.94 10.07 3.60
N TRP A 60 15.79 11.30 4.08
CA TRP A 60 14.64 12.14 3.73
C TRP A 60 14.63 12.51 2.25
N ASP A 61 15.78 12.72 1.62
CA ASP A 61 15.84 13.11 0.21
C ASP A 61 15.36 11.97 -0.66
N ALA A 62 15.91 10.77 -0.49
CA ALA A 62 15.47 9.58 -1.25
C ALA A 62 14.02 9.21 -0.95
N THR A 63 13.60 9.31 0.31
CA THR A 63 12.22 9.03 0.72
C THR A 63 11.25 9.99 0.03
N LEU A 64 11.52 11.30 0.03
CA LEU A 64 10.64 12.30 -0.55
C LEU A 64 10.70 12.35 -2.09
N ASP A 65 11.85 12.07 -2.69
CA ASP A 65 12.00 11.99 -4.16
C ASP A 65 11.14 10.85 -4.74
N PHE A 66 10.99 9.74 -4.02
CA PHE A 66 10.04 8.71 -4.41
C PHE A 66 8.59 9.24 -4.44
N ARG A 67 8.17 10.08 -3.46
CA ARG A 67 6.83 10.70 -3.46
C ARG A 67 6.66 11.64 -4.66
N ARG A 68 7.65 12.47 -4.95
CA ARG A 68 7.67 13.35 -6.14
C ARG A 68 7.53 12.55 -7.43
N SER A 69 8.24 11.43 -7.52
CA SER A 69 8.12 10.50 -8.65
C SER A 69 6.68 9.99 -8.80
N VAL A 70 6.04 9.56 -7.71
CA VAL A 70 4.64 9.10 -7.71
C VAL A 70 3.69 10.18 -8.21
N TYR A 71 3.80 11.42 -7.70
CA TYR A 71 2.98 12.54 -8.15
C TYR A 71 3.17 12.84 -9.63
N SER A 72 4.41 12.74 -10.13
CA SER A 72 4.71 12.97 -11.54
C SER A 72 4.08 11.92 -12.49
N TRP A 73 3.65 10.78 -11.95
CA TRP A 73 2.86 9.76 -12.65
C TRP A 73 1.35 9.91 -12.44
N GLY A 74 0.90 10.98 -11.76
CA GLY A 74 -0.51 11.30 -11.55
C GLY A 74 -1.20 10.51 -10.44
N LEU A 75 -0.46 9.68 -9.69
CA LEU A 75 -0.99 9.00 -8.51
C LEU A 75 -0.82 9.88 -7.27
N GLY A 76 -1.70 9.69 -6.29
CA GLY A 76 -1.50 10.21 -4.94
C GLY A 76 -0.54 9.32 -4.13
N VAL A 77 -0.12 9.81 -2.97
CA VAL A 77 0.69 9.06 -2.01
C VAL A 77 -0.15 8.76 -0.77
N ALA A 78 -0.15 7.51 -0.34
CA ALA A 78 -0.57 7.13 1.01
C ALA A 78 0.67 6.88 1.88
N ASP A 79 0.93 7.77 2.83
CA ASP A 79 2.17 7.77 3.60
C ASP A 79 1.96 7.41 5.07
N ALA A 80 3.06 7.10 5.78
CA ALA A 80 3.03 6.67 7.18
C ALA A 80 2.01 5.52 7.44
N MET A 81 1.76 4.70 6.41
CA MET A 81 0.92 3.50 6.41
C MET A 81 1.76 2.25 6.71
N ASP A 82 1.15 1.07 6.70
CA ASP A 82 1.86 -0.20 6.89
C ASP A 82 3.06 -0.35 5.93
N THR A 83 2.97 0.06 4.65
CA THR A 83 4.10 -0.03 3.69
C THR A 83 5.31 0.81 4.09
N ALA A 84 5.11 1.90 4.84
CA ALA A 84 6.17 2.73 5.43
C ALA A 84 6.80 2.09 6.67
N GLN A 85 6.51 0.81 6.95
CA GLN A 85 6.94 0.07 8.15
C GLN A 85 6.36 0.61 9.47
N ARG A 86 5.23 1.32 9.40
CA ARG A 86 4.44 1.71 10.58
C ARG A 86 4.09 0.45 11.39
N ASN A 87 4.24 0.49 12.72
CA ASN A 87 4.09 -0.68 13.61
C ASN A 87 5.08 -1.86 13.36
N MET A 88 6.09 -1.69 12.50
CA MET A 88 7.05 -2.73 12.11
C MET A 88 8.45 -2.15 11.78
N GLY A 89 8.87 -1.13 12.53
CA GLY A 89 10.22 -0.57 12.46
C GLY A 89 10.28 0.97 12.48
N LEU A 90 9.32 1.65 11.84
CA LEU A 90 9.28 3.11 11.86
C LEU A 90 8.74 3.59 13.22
N ASP A 91 9.57 4.28 14.00
CA ASP A 91 9.18 4.80 15.32
C ASP A 91 8.30 6.05 15.23
N ALA A 92 7.69 6.42 16.36
CA ALA A 92 6.74 7.54 16.43
C ALA A 92 7.36 8.89 16.06
N THR A 93 8.65 9.11 16.34
CA THR A 93 9.34 10.36 16.00
C THR A 93 9.54 10.47 14.50
N ALA A 94 10.13 9.43 13.88
CA ALA A 94 10.33 9.37 12.44
C ALA A 94 8.99 9.41 11.68
N THR A 95 7.95 8.81 12.24
CA THR A 95 6.59 8.85 11.69
C THR A 95 6.02 10.28 11.66
N ARG A 96 6.09 11.03 12.78
CA ARG A 96 5.59 12.41 12.82
C ARG A 96 6.34 13.30 11.84
N GLU A 97 7.66 13.11 11.72
CA GLU A 97 8.48 13.84 10.76
C GLU A 97 8.13 13.48 9.31
N LEU A 98 7.89 12.19 9.00
CA LEU A 98 7.44 11.74 7.69
C LEU A 98 6.09 12.38 7.31
N ILE A 99 5.13 12.42 8.22
CA ILE A 99 3.81 13.05 7.97
C ILE A 99 3.98 14.53 7.61
N ALA A 100 4.74 15.29 8.42
CA ALA A 100 4.95 16.72 8.20
C ALA A 100 5.64 16.99 6.84
N ARG A 101 6.74 16.28 6.56
CA ARG A 101 7.51 16.45 5.32
C ARG A 101 6.72 16.01 4.09
N SER A 102 6.00 14.90 4.15
CA SER A 102 5.20 14.42 3.01
C SER A 102 4.02 15.36 2.70
N ALA A 103 3.42 15.97 3.73
CA ALA A 103 2.40 17.00 3.56
C ALA A 103 2.97 18.27 2.89
N GLU A 104 4.18 18.67 3.26
CA GLU A 104 4.88 19.78 2.61
C GLU A 104 5.18 19.50 1.14
N VAL A 105 5.78 18.35 0.84
CA VAL A 105 6.08 17.96 -0.56
C VAL A 105 4.81 17.84 -1.39
N ALA A 106 3.71 17.33 -0.84
CA ALA A 106 2.43 17.30 -1.55
C ALA A 106 1.95 18.70 -1.95
N ARG A 107 2.09 19.70 -1.08
CA ARG A 107 1.74 21.10 -1.40
C ARG A 107 2.65 21.68 -2.49
N GLU A 108 3.95 21.41 -2.42
CA GLU A 108 4.93 21.90 -3.41
C GLU A 108 4.67 21.33 -4.81
N GLU A 109 4.36 20.03 -4.89
CA GLU A 109 4.15 19.31 -6.14
C GLU A 109 2.70 19.42 -6.66
N GLY A 110 1.78 20.00 -5.87
CA GLY A 110 0.34 19.94 -6.15
C GLY A 110 -0.21 18.51 -6.13
N GLY A 111 0.44 17.62 -5.37
CA GLY A 111 0.07 16.22 -5.21
C GLY A 111 -1.03 16.00 -4.17
N SER A 112 -1.64 14.81 -4.20
CA SER A 112 -2.61 14.38 -3.18
C SER A 112 -1.94 13.42 -2.19
N VAL A 113 -1.98 13.76 -0.90
CA VAL A 113 -1.42 12.92 0.17
C VAL A 113 -2.49 12.57 1.20
N VAL A 114 -2.51 11.29 1.54
CA VAL A 114 -3.22 10.78 2.71
C VAL A 114 -2.22 10.09 3.63
N VAL A 115 -2.42 10.16 4.95
CA VAL A 115 -1.46 9.59 5.92
C VAL A 115 -2.14 8.76 6.99
N GLY A 116 -1.44 7.74 7.49
CA GLY A 116 -1.92 6.86 8.54
C GLY A 116 -2.07 7.55 9.89
N VAL A 117 -3.26 7.43 10.49
CA VAL A 117 -3.56 7.76 11.88
C VAL A 117 -3.73 6.46 12.65
N ASN A 118 -2.88 6.23 13.64
CA ASN A 118 -2.85 5.00 14.46
C ASN A 118 -2.61 5.37 15.93
N THR A 119 -2.57 4.39 16.82
CA THR A 119 -2.33 4.54 18.27
C THR A 119 -0.92 4.08 18.67
N ASP A 120 -0.02 3.96 17.71
CA ASP A 120 1.29 3.33 17.83
C ASP A 120 2.38 4.19 18.50
N HIS A 121 2.04 5.43 18.86
CA HIS A 121 2.87 6.31 19.67
C HIS A 121 2.73 6.05 21.18
N VAL A 122 1.74 5.24 21.59
CA VAL A 122 1.58 4.83 22.99
C VAL A 122 2.39 3.56 23.23
N ASP A 123 3.40 3.65 24.10
CA ASP A 123 4.28 2.51 24.41
C ASP A 123 3.59 1.41 25.21
N GLU A 124 2.61 1.77 26.04
CA GLU A 124 1.87 0.83 26.89
C GLU A 124 0.97 -0.08 26.04
N GLN A 125 1.27 -1.38 26.04
CA GLN A 125 0.61 -2.36 25.17
C GLN A 125 -0.88 -2.58 25.43
N ALA A 126 -1.35 -2.30 26.66
CA ALA A 126 -2.72 -2.52 27.10
C ALA A 126 -3.22 -1.24 27.77
N ILE A 127 -4.11 -0.55 27.08
CA ILE A 127 -4.71 0.71 27.52
C ILE A 127 -6.23 0.60 27.46
N SER A 128 -6.94 1.47 28.20
CA SER A 128 -8.39 1.49 28.18
C SER A 128 -8.94 1.98 26.84
N VAL A 129 -10.23 1.69 26.57
CA VAL A 129 -10.94 2.23 25.39
C VAL A 129 -10.88 3.75 25.34
N ASP A 130 -10.96 4.44 26.49
CA ASP A 130 -10.88 5.90 26.55
C ASP A 130 -9.48 6.40 26.15
N GLN A 131 -8.42 5.74 26.61
CA GLN A 131 -7.05 6.05 26.20
C GLN A 131 -6.81 5.78 24.71
N VAL A 132 -7.45 4.75 24.13
CA VAL A 132 -7.42 4.51 22.68
C VAL A 132 -8.04 5.67 21.90
N ILE A 133 -9.18 6.19 22.38
CA ILE A 133 -9.86 7.34 21.77
C ILE A 133 -8.96 8.57 21.80
N ASP A 134 -8.38 8.87 22.97
CA ASP A 134 -7.49 10.01 23.14
C ASP A 134 -6.25 9.90 22.23
N ALA A 135 -5.64 8.71 22.14
CA ALA A 135 -4.51 8.44 21.27
C ALA A 135 -4.85 8.67 19.78
N TYR A 136 -6.02 8.19 19.32
CA TYR A 136 -6.47 8.45 17.96
C TYR A 136 -6.67 9.94 17.70
N LYS A 137 -7.33 10.66 18.62
CA LYS A 137 -7.60 12.10 18.46
C LYS A 137 -6.31 12.91 18.41
N GLU A 138 -5.30 12.59 19.22
CA GLU A 138 -3.99 13.26 19.16
C GLU A 138 -3.35 13.15 17.77
N GLN A 139 -3.30 11.95 17.21
CA GLN A 139 -2.68 11.70 15.91
C GLN A 139 -3.52 12.25 14.75
N LEU A 140 -4.85 12.22 14.89
CA LEU A 140 -5.78 12.82 13.94
C LEU A 140 -5.56 14.33 13.86
N HIS A 141 -5.58 15.04 15.00
CA HIS A 141 -5.38 16.48 15.03
C HIS A 141 -4.00 16.87 14.48
N PHE A 142 -2.94 16.14 14.86
CA PHE A 142 -1.62 16.39 14.28
C PHE A 142 -1.62 16.24 12.76
N THR A 143 -2.27 15.20 12.23
CA THR A 143 -2.39 14.98 10.78
C THR A 143 -3.11 16.13 10.09
N GLU A 144 -4.22 16.59 10.66
CA GLU A 144 -5.02 17.71 10.14
C GLU A 144 -4.26 19.04 10.21
N GLU A 145 -3.48 19.27 11.27
CA GLU A 145 -2.59 20.44 11.41
C GLU A 145 -1.53 20.51 10.31
N GLN A 146 -1.04 19.36 9.84
CA GLN A 146 -0.12 19.31 8.69
C GLN A 146 -0.83 19.49 7.35
N GLY A 147 -2.17 19.46 7.32
CA GLY A 147 -2.98 19.58 6.11
C GLY A 147 -3.00 18.31 5.24
N ALA A 148 -2.71 17.14 5.82
CA ALA A 148 -2.78 15.86 5.12
C ALA A 148 -4.14 15.17 5.32
N GLY A 149 -4.58 14.37 4.34
CA GLY A 149 -5.83 13.61 4.48
C GLY A 149 -5.67 12.44 5.47
N PRO A 150 -6.50 12.32 6.51
CA PRO A 150 -6.35 11.25 7.50
C PRO A 150 -6.87 9.90 6.99
N VAL A 151 -6.06 8.85 7.18
CA VAL A 151 -6.47 7.45 7.05
C VAL A 151 -6.50 6.83 8.45
N LEU A 152 -7.69 6.60 9.01
CA LEU A 152 -7.83 5.94 10.31
C LEU A 152 -7.48 4.45 10.17
N MET A 153 -6.24 4.11 10.54
CA MET A 153 -5.71 2.75 10.51
C MET A 153 -6.26 1.92 11.65
N ALA A 154 -6.39 0.61 11.46
CA ALA A 154 -6.68 -0.31 12.53
C ALA A 154 -5.61 -0.25 13.66
N SER A 155 -6.07 -0.24 14.91
CA SER A 155 -5.27 -0.04 16.13
C SER A 155 -5.05 -1.36 16.87
N ARG A 156 -3.79 -1.74 17.09
CA ARG A 156 -3.45 -2.91 17.92
C ARG A 156 -3.97 -2.75 19.35
N HIS A 157 -3.96 -1.53 19.89
CA HIS A 157 -4.52 -1.23 21.20
C HIS A 157 -6.02 -1.46 21.25
N LEU A 158 -6.76 -1.05 20.21
CA LEU A 158 -8.21 -1.27 20.14
C LEU A 158 -8.55 -2.75 20.01
N ALA A 159 -7.82 -3.48 19.18
CA ALA A 159 -8.00 -4.92 19.00
C ALA A 159 -7.89 -5.69 20.34
N ARG A 160 -7.02 -5.21 21.25
CA ARG A 160 -6.83 -5.80 22.58
C ARG A 160 -7.84 -5.29 23.62
N ALA A 161 -8.21 -4.02 23.56
CA ALA A 161 -9.03 -3.35 24.58
C ALA A 161 -10.54 -3.60 24.40
N ALA A 162 -11.01 -3.72 23.15
CA ALA A 162 -12.42 -3.92 22.86
C ALA A 162 -12.93 -5.28 23.36
N GLN A 163 -14.10 -5.28 24.00
CA GLN A 163 -14.76 -6.49 24.49
C GLN A 163 -15.99 -6.85 23.65
N SER A 164 -16.42 -5.93 22.78
CA SER A 164 -17.61 -6.06 21.95
C SER A 164 -17.51 -5.22 20.68
N ALA A 165 -18.38 -5.48 19.70
CA ALA A 165 -18.55 -4.61 18.54
C ALA A 165 -18.97 -3.18 18.92
N ASP A 166 -19.67 -2.99 20.05
CA ASP A 166 -20.10 -1.68 20.54
C ASP A 166 -18.92 -0.81 20.97
N ASP A 167 -17.83 -1.40 21.44
CA ASP A 167 -16.60 -0.66 21.75
C ASP A 167 -15.97 -0.08 20.47
N TYR A 168 -15.96 -0.84 19.37
CA TYR A 168 -15.50 -0.33 18.07
C TYR A 168 -16.40 0.83 17.60
N ARG A 169 -17.73 0.65 17.64
CA ARG A 169 -18.68 1.71 17.25
C ARG A 169 -18.46 2.98 18.06
N ARG A 170 -18.29 2.84 19.39
CA ARG A 170 -18.01 3.96 20.29
C ARG A 170 -16.73 4.68 19.93
N VAL A 171 -15.63 3.96 19.74
CA VAL A 171 -14.32 4.56 19.42
C VAL A 171 -14.38 5.31 18.10
N TYR A 172 -14.89 4.68 17.03
CA TYR A 172 -14.97 5.33 15.73
C TYR A 172 -15.91 6.54 15.76
N ARG A 173 -17.07 6.47 16.44
CA ARG A 173 -17.98 7.61 16.60
C ARG A 173 -17.29 8.80 17.26
N GLU A 174 -16.57 8.58 18.36
CA GLU A 174 -15.89 9.65 19.10
C GLU A 174 -14.74 10.28 18.30
N VAL A 175 -13.97 9.46 17.58
CA VAL A 175 -12.85 9.93 16.75
C VAL A 175 -13.37 10.67 15.51
N LEU A 176 -14.36 10.12 14.80
CA LEU A 176 -14.95 10.74 13.61
C LEU A 176 -15.66 12.06 13.94
N ALA A 177 -16.31 12.15 15.10
CA ALA A 177 -16.90 13.41 15.58
C ALA A 177 -15.86 14.51 15.82
N SER A 178 -14.59 14.14 16.07
CA SER A 178 -13.49 15.09 16.28
C SER A 178 -12.79 15.49 14.98
N ALA A 179 -12.99 14.73 13.89
CA ALA A 179 -12.37 15.05 12.60
C ALA A 179 -12.93 16.35 12.00
N THR A 180 -12.01 17.22 11.58
CA THR A 180 -12.33 18.48 10.90
C THR A 180 -12.42 18.32 9.37
N ALA A 181 -11.83 17.25 8.82
CA ALA A 181 -11.94 16.86 7.42
C ALA A 181 -12.46 15.42 7.24
N PRO A 182 -13.03 15.08 6.07
CA PRO A 182 -13.41 13.70 5.78
C PRO A 182 -12.22 12.73 5.83
N VAL A 183 -12.40 11.59 6.50
CA VAL A 183 -11.37 10.56 6.71
C VAL A 183 -11.56 9.37 5.78
N VAL A 184 -10.48 8.63 5.53
CA VAL A 184 -10.55 7.28 4.96
C VAL A 184 -10.42 6.27 6.10
N LEU A 185 -11.34 5.32 6.21
CA LEU A 185 -11.19 4.21 7.15
C LEU A 185 -10.27 3.14 6.56
N HIS A 186 -9.47 2.46 7.37
CA HIS A 186 -8.62 1.35 6.88
C HIS A 186 -8.82 0.09 7.71
N TRP A 187 -9.38 -0.93 7.06
CA TRP A 187 -9.49 -2.27 7.61
C TRP A 187 -8.31 -3.13 7.14
N LEU A 188 -7.34 -3.33 8.03
CA LEU A 188 -6.17 -4.18 7.80
C LEU A 188 -6.40 -5.59 8.34
N GLY A 189 -6.23 -6.61 7.51
CA GLY A 189 -6.41 -8.02 7.87
C GLY A 189 -5.18 -8.66 8.51
N THR A 190 -5.39 -9.86 9.08
CA THR A 190 -4.38 -10.61 9.86
C THR A 190 -3.18 -11.11 9.05
N ALA A 191 -3.30 -11.20 7.72
CA ALA A 191 -2.16 -11.51 6.85
C ALA A 191 -1.06 -10.43 6.93
N PHE A 192 -1.45 -9.18 7.16
CA PHE A 192 -0.56 -8.03 7.29
C PHE A 192 -0.16 -7.73 8.74
N ASP A 193 -1.09 -7.95 9.67
CA ASP A 193 -0.82 -7.79 11.10
C ASP A 193 -1.64 -8.79 11.93
N PRO A 194 -1.01 -9.89 12.40
CA PRO A 194 -1.69 -10.89 13.21
C PRO A 194 -2.29 -10.33 14.51
N SER A 195 -1.82 -9.18 15.01
CA SER A 195 -2.34 -8.56 16.24
C SER A 195 -3.73 -7.93 16.06
N LEU A 196 -4.25 -7.90 14.83
CA LEU A 196 -5.58 -7.35 14.49
C LEU A 196 -6.63 -8.45 14.29
N GLU A 197 -6.39 -9.67 14.78
CA GLU A 197 -7.39 -10.74 14.71
C GLU A 197 -8.71 -10.32 15.38
N GLY A 198 -9.82 -10.57 14.69
CA GLY A 198 -11.15 -10.23 15.18
C GLY A 198 -11.47 -8.73 15.17
N TYR A 199 -10.73 -7.91 14.42
CA TYR A 199 -11.02 -6.47 14.31
C TYR A 199 -12.46 -6.22 13.88
N PHE A 200 -13.12 -5.22 14.50
CA PHE A 200 -14.57 -4.99 14.48
C PHE A 200 -15.44 -6.02 15.24
N GLY A 201 -14.83 -6.90 16.03
CA GLY A 201 -15.53 -7.75 17.01
C GLY A 201 -15.91 -9.14 16.52
N SER A 202 -15.48 -9.56 15.32
CA SER A 202 -15.71 -10.92 14.81
C SER A 202 -14.58 -11.36 13.87
N THR A 203 -14.33 -12.67 13.82
CA THR A 203 -13.44 -13.28 12.82
C THR A 203 -14.18 -13.64 11.52
N ASP A 204 -15.51 -13.60 11.50
CA ASP A 204 -16.28 -13.65 10.25
C ASP A 204 -16.33 -12.24 9.64
N TRP A 205 -15.76 -12.09 8.44
CA TRP A 205 -15.74 -10.81 7.75
C TRP A 205 -17.17 -10.29 7.47
N ARG A 206 -18.18 -11.15 7.36
CA ARG A 206 -19.57 -10.72 7.13
C ARG A 206 -20.08 -9.93 8.33
N GLU A 207 -19.89 -10.47 9.53
CA GLU A 207 -20.28 -9.81 10.79
C GLU A 207 -19.45 -8.55 11.03
N ALA A 208 -18.13 -8.64 10.90
CA ALA A 208 -17.23 -7.49 11.06
C ALA A 208 -17.55 -6.36 10.04
N SER A 209 -17.91 -6.73 8.79
CA SER A 209 -18.30 -5.74 7.77
C SER A 209 -19.61 -5.03 8.10
N ALA A 210 -20.53 -5.66 8.83
CA ALA A 210 -21.76 -5.01 9.27
C ALA A 210 -21.45 -3.87 10.26
N VAL A 211 -20.53 -4.10 11.20
CA VAL A 211 -20.07 -3.07 12.15
C VAL A 211 -19.38 -1.92 11.42
N LEU A 212 -18.50 -2.21 10.47
CA LEU A 212 -17.86 -1.20 9.63
C LEU A 212 -18.90 -0.36 8.86
N LEU A 213 -19.89 -1.01 8.23
CA LEU A 213 -20.93 -0.31 7.47
C LEU A 213 -21.83 0.55 8.37
N GLU A 214 -22.12 0.12 9.59
CA GLU A 214 -22.84 0.93 10.58
C GLU A 214 -22.02 2.16 11.00
N VAL A 215 -20.71 2.00 11.26
CA VAL A 215 -19.80 3.12 11.54
C VAL A 215 -19.82 4.14 10.40
N ILE A 216 -19.75 3.68 9.14
CA ILE A 216 -19.80 4.55 7.96
C ILE A 216 -21.18 5.22 7.84
N GLY A 217 -22.26 4.47 8.04
CA GLY A 217 -23.64 4.95 7.93
C GLY A 217 -23.99 6.02 8.97
N GLU A 218 -23.45 5.93 10.19
CA GLU A 218 -23.62 6.93 11.25
C GLU A 218 -22.82 8.23 10.99
N ASN A 219 -21.85 8.23 10.07
CA ASN A 219 -20.86 9.31 9.90
C ASN A 219 -20.57 9.64 8.42
N THR A 220 -21.60 9.62 7.56
CA THR A 220 -21.42 9.74 6.10
C THR A 220 -20.80 11.07 5.65
N ASP A 221 -20.99 12.15 6.41
CA ASP A 221 -20.37 13.46 6.17
C ASP A 221 -18.89 13.50 6.59
N LYS A 222 -18.44 12.54 7.40
CA LYS A 222 -17.07 12.43 7.92
C LYS A 222 -16.24 11.35 7.24
N VAL A 223 -16.82 10.46 6.45
CA VAL A 223 -16.09 9.36 5.80
C VAL A 223 -16.03 9.56 4.29
N ALA A 224 -14.84 9.84 3.76
CA ALA A 224 -14.59 9.94 2.32
C ALA A 224 -14.48 8.57 1.64
N GLY A 225 -14.07 7.54 2.38
CA GLY A 225 -13.93 6.20 1.83
C GLY A 225 -13.46 5.17 2.84
N VAL A 226 -13.33 3.94 2.37
CA VAL A 226 -12.74 2.83 3.13
C VAL A 226 -11.74 2.08 2.27
N LYS A 227 -10.58 1.78 2.84
CA LYS A 227 -9.60 0.83 2.33
C LYS A 227 -9.78 -0.52 3.00
N MET A 228 -9.97 -1.59 2.21
CA MET A 228 -10.01 -2.96 2.71
C MET A 228 -8.76 -3.75 2.28
N SER A 229 -7.99 -4.23 3.25
CA SER A 229 -6.79 -5.05 3.03
C SER A 229 -6.95 -6.44 3.65
N LEU A 230 -7.93 -7.19 3.14
CA LEU A 230 -8.24 -8.55 3.60
C LEU A 230 -7.72 -9.65 2.65
N LEU A 231 -7.28 -9.27 1.44
CA LEU A 231 -6.95 -10.19 0.34
C LEU A 231 -8.10 -11.15 -0.02
N ASP A 232 -9.33 -10.69 0.19
CA ASP A 232 -10.58 -11.38 -0.15
C ASP A 232 -11.41 -10.44 -1.02
N ALA A 233 -11.31 -10.62 -2.33
CA ALA A 233 -12.01 -9.82 -3.32
C ALA A 233 -13.55 -9.89 -3.16
N ALA A 234 -14.10 -11.03 -2.74
CA ALA A 234 -15.55 -11.19 -2.56
C ALA A 234 -16.06 -10.36 -1.37
N SER A 235 -15.26 -10.29 -0.29
CA SER A 235 -15.55 -9.41 0.84
C SER A 235 -15.57 -7.93 0.42
N GLU A 236 -14.61 -7.50 -0.41
CA GLU A 236 -14.55 -6.12 -0.90
C GLU A 236 -15.76 -5.77 -1.76
N VAL A 237 -16.11 -6.62 -2.74
CA VAL A 237 -17.29 -6.39 -3.60
C VAL A 237 -18.55 -6.29 -2.75
N SER A 238 -18.72 -7.20 -1.78
CA SER A 238 -19.85 -7.18 -0.86
C SER A 238 -19.97 -5.87 -0.07
N VAL A 239 -18.85 -5.32 0.43
CA VAL A 239 -18.88 -4.05 1.16
C VAL A 239 -19.12 -2.87 0.22
N ARG A 240 -18.43 -2.84 -0.92
CA ARG A 240 -18.52 -1.76 -1.92
C ARG A 240 -19.96 -1.50 -2.36
N GLU A 241 -20.72 -2.55 -2.62
CA GLU A 241 -22.12 -2.45 -3.08
C GLU A 241 -23.08 -1.92 -2.00
N ARG A 242 -22.67 -1.93 -0.74
CA ARG A 242 -23.44 -1.45 0.42
C ARG A 242 -22.98 -0.08 0.94
N LEU A 243 -21.93 0.51 0.34
CA LEU A 243 -21.44 1.82 0.76
C LEU A 243 -22.44 2.94 0.46
N PRO A 244 -22.65 3.89 1.38
CA PRO A 244 -23.47 5.08 1.11
C PRO A 244 -22.96 5.88 -0.09
N GLU A 245 -23.85 6.70 -0.67
CA GLU A 245 -23.45 7.67 -1.70
C GLU A 245 -22.34 8.59 -1.19
N GLY A 246 -21.40 8.96 -2.07
CA GLY A 246 -20.24 9.79 -1.71
C GLY A 246 -19.06 9.04 -1.08
N VAL A 247 -19.27 7.88 -0.45
CA VAL A 247 -18.19 7.09 0.16
C VAL A 247 -17.49 6.22 -0.89
N ARG A 248 -16.17 6.30 -0.99
CA ARG A 248 -15.37 5.51 -1.95
C ARG A 248 -14.95 4.16 -1.37
N MET A 249 -14.93 3.13 -2.21
CA MET A 249 -14.17 1.91 -1.91
C MET A 249 -12.78 2.07 -2.50
N PHE A 250 -11.75 2.02 -1.65
CA PHE A 250 -10.37 1.88 -2.07
C PHE A 250 -9.97 0.41 -1.93
N THR A 251 -9.65 -0.25 -3.02
CA THR A 251 -9.07 -1.58 -2.91
C THR A 251 -7.71 -1.49 -2.22
N GLY A 252 -7.55 -2.30 -1.19
CA GLY A 252 -6.29 -2.61 -0.54
C GLY A 252 -5.91 -4.08 -0.77
N ASP A 253 -6.51 -4.72 -1.76
CA ASP A 253 -6.27 -6.10 -2.16
C ASP A 253 -5.17 -6.16 -3.23
N ASP A 254 -3.94 -6.35 -2.77
CA ASP A 254 -2.77 -6.45 -3.63
C ASP A 254 -2.71 -7.78 -4.44
N PHE A 255 -3.70 -8.69 -4.32
CA PHE A 255 -3.79 -9.94 -5.08
C PHE A 255 -4.73 -9.87 -6.28
N ASN A 256 -5.76 -9.02 -6.20
CA ASN A 256 -6.91 -9.04 -7.12
C ASN A 256 -7.28 -7.66 -7.68
N TYR A 257 -6.37 -6.68 -7.58
CA TYR A 257 -6.66 -5.28 -7.90
C TYR A 257 -7.05 -5.03 -9.37
N VAL A 258 -6.62 -5.87 -10.34
CA VAL A 258 -6.92 -5.61 -11.76
C VAL A 258 -8.42 -5.66 -12.00
N GLY A 259 -9.08 -6.70 -11.50
CA GLY A 259 -10.54 -6.86 -11.61
C GLY A 259 -11.31 -5.88 -10.72
N LEU A 260 -10.83 -5.64 -9.49
CA LEU A 260 -11.50 -4.75 -8.54
C LEU A 260 -11.51 -3.29 -9.01
N ILE A 261 -10.39 -2.82 -9.55
CA ILE A 261 -10.26 -1.48 -10.15
C ILE A 261 -10.96 -1.43 -11.52
N GLY A 262 -10.81 -2.46 -12.34
CA GLY A 262 -11.42 -2.53 -13.67
C GLY A 262 -12.94 -2.50 -13.62
N GLY A 263 -13.53 -3.28 -12.71
CA GLY A 263 -14.97 -3.27 -12.44
C GLY A 263 -15.81 -3.52 -13.69
N ALA A 264 -16.88 -2.74 -13.86
CA ALA A 264 -17.75 -2.85 -15.05
C ALA A 264 -17.09 -2.39 -16.33
N ASP A 265 -16.12 -1.49 -16.22
CA ASP A 265 -15.45 -0.90 -17.37
C ASP A 265 -14.54 -1.94 -18.05
N VAL A 266 -14.11 -2.97 -17.31
CA VAL A 266 -13.21 -4.03 -17.79
C VAL A 266 -13.82 -5.41 -17.54
N PRO A 267 -14.89 -5.78 -18.27
CA PRO A 267 -15.61 -7.04 -18.04
C PRO A 267 -14.77 -8.30 -18.31
N ALA A 268 -13.64 -8.17 -19.03
CA ALA A 268 -12.71 -9.26 -19.30
C ALA A 268 -11.74 -9.55 -18.14
N ALA A 269 -11.60 -8.64 -17.17
CA ALA A 269 -10.77 -8.87 -15.99
C ALA A 269 -11.47 -9.85 -15.04
N THR A 270 -10.70 -10.80 -14.49
CA THR A 270 -11.20 -11.72 -13.46
C THR A 270 -11.60 -10.95 -12.21
N GLN A 271 -12.86 -11.07 -11.80
CA GLN A 271 -13.38 -10.45 -10.57
C GLN A 271 -14.52 -11.31 -10.01
N PRO A 272 -14.83 -11.20 -8.71
CA PRO A 272 -16.00 -11.87 -8.12
C PRO A 272 -17.31 -11.44 -8.79
N ASP A 273 -18.35 -12.25 -8.60
CA ASP A 273 -19.71 -11.89 -8.96
C ASP A 273 -20.11 -10.56 -8.29
N ARG A 274 -20.79 -9.72 -9.06
CA ARG A 274 -21.18 -8.36 -8.68
C ARG A 274 -22.62 -8.11 -9.11
N ASP A 275 -23.37 -7.37 -8.32
CA ASP A 275 -24.74 -7.01 -8.65
C ASP A 275 -24.74 -6.00 -9.81
N PRO A 276 -25.26 -6.36 -11.01
CA PRO A 276 -25.32 -5.44 -12.13
C PRO A 276 -26.25 -4.24 -11.88
N ALA A 277 -27.14 -4.31 -10.89
CA ALA A 277 -28.01 -3.21 -10.49
C ALA A 277 -27.35 -2.23 -9.51
N SER A 278 -26.21 -2.59 -8.92
CA SER A 278 -25.46 -1.70 -8.02
C SER A 278 -24.99 -0.45 -8.76
N SER A 279 -25.06 0.72 -8.12
CA SER A 279 -24.43 1.94 -8.65
C SER A 279 -22.90 1.92 -8.48
N ARG A 280 -22.36 0.96 -7.70
CA ARG A 280 -20.94 0.85 -7.34
C ARG A 280 -20.30 -0.34 -8.07
N GLN A 281 -19.74 -0.06 -9.23
CA GLN A 281 -19.30 -1.09 -10.16
C GLN A 281 -17.76 -1.27 -10.24
N HIS A 282 -16.98 -0.44 -9.54
CA HIS A 282 -15.52 -0.50 -9.46
C HIS A 282 -15.03 0.04 -8.12
N SER A 283 -13.79 -0.29 -7.75
CA SER A 283 -13.07 0.30 -6.62
C SER A 283 -12.03 1.31 -7.13
N ASP A 284 -11.82 2.39 -6.37
CA ASP A 284 -10.61 3.21 -6.44
C ASP A 284 -9.44 2.43 -5.80
N ALA A 285 -8.22 2.97 -5.78
CA ALA A 285 -7.03 2.23 -5.31
C ALA A 285 -6.25 2.94 -4.21
N LEU A 286 -5.84 2.18 -3.18
CA LEU A 286 -4.85 2.59 -2.18
C LEU A 286 -3.97 1.37 -1.86
N LEU A 287 -2.95 1.13 -2.67
CA LEU A 287 -2.24 -0.16 -2.75
C LEU A 287 -0.74 -0.04 -2.46
N GLY A 288 -0.18 -1.05 -1.80
CA GLY A 288 1.28 -1.18 -1.67
C GLY A 288 1.91 -1.62 -2.99
N ALA A 289 1.20 -2.46 -3.77
CA ALA A 289 1.59 -2.86 -5.11
C ALA A 289 1.83 -1.66 -6.04
N PHE A 290 1.04 -0.58 -5.89
CA PHE A 290 1.19 0.61 -6.73
C PHE A 290 2.44 1.42 -6.41
N ALA A 291 3.08 1.24 -5.25
CA ALA A 291 4.43 1.78 -5.01
C ALA A 291 5.51 0.98 -5.75
N ALA A 292 5.31 -0.32 -5.96
CA ALA A 292 6.20 -1.13 -6.80
C ALA A 292 5.94 -0.95 -8.32
N LEU A 293 4.75 -0.46 -8.69
CA LEU A 293 4.22 -0.48 -10.05
C LEU A 293 3.71 0.88 -10.53
N THR A 294 4.20 1.98 -9.95
CA THR A 294 3.62 3.32 -10.18
C THR A 294 3.45 3.69 -11.66
N PRO A 295 4.46 3.52 -12.54
CA PRO A 295 4.31 3.82 -13.97
C PRO A 295 3.28 2.92 -14.67
N VAL A 296 3.24 1.64 -14.29
CA VAL A 296 2.33 0.64 -14.88
C VAL A 296 0.88 0.96 -14.50
N ALA A 297 0.64 1.26 -13.22
CA ALA A 297 -0.66 1.67 -12.71
C ALA A 297 -1.17 2.96 -13.37
N SER A 298 -0.30 3.96 -13.51
CA SER A 298 -0.61 5.20 -14.22
C SER A 298 -1.00 4.94 -15.67
N ALA A 299 -0.19 4.17 -16.41
CA ALA A 299 -0.46 3.86 -17.81
C ALA A 299 -1.76 3.07 -18.01
N ALA A 300 -2.08 2.15 -17.09
CA ALA A 300 -3.34 1.41 -17.12
C ALA A 300 -4.55 2.33 -16.91
N ILE A 301 -4.49 3.24 -15.93
CA ILE A 301 -5.59 4.19 -15.69
C ILE A 301 -5.72 5.17 -16.86
N GLN A 302 -4.62 5.60 -17.48
CA GLN A 302 -4.65 6.40 -18.71
C GLN A 302 -5.36 5.66 -19.86
N ALA A 303 -5.22 4.34 -19.96
CA ALA A 303 -5.96 3.54 -20.94
C ALA A 303 -7.48 3.55 -20.67
N LEU A 304 -7.90 3.45 -19.40
CA LEU A 304 -9.31 3.62 -19.03
C LEU A 304 -9.82 5.03 -19.34
N ASP A 305 -9.02 6.06 -19.06
CA ASP A 305 -9.33 7.46 -19.41
C ASP A 305 -9.55 7.67 -20.91
N ALA A 306 -8.88 6.87 -21.74
CA ALA A 306 -9.02 6.85 -23.19
C ALA A 306 -10.13 5.92 -23.70
N GLY A 307 -10.85 5.23 -22.80
CA GLY A 307 -11.91 4.28 -23.16
C GLY A 307 -11.41 2.95 -23.73
N ASP A 308 -10.19 2.54 -23.37
CA ASP A 308 -9.54 1.31 -23.84
C ASP A 308 -9.35 0.28 -22.70
N PRO A 309 -10.40 -0.50 -22.37
CA PRO A 309 -10.33 -1.50 -21.32
C PRO A 309 -9.46 -2.70 -21.70
N SER A 310 -9.27 -2.98 -23.00
CA SER A 310 -8.38 -4.04 -23.47
C SER A 310 -6.92 -3.68 -23.19
N ARG A 311 -6.54 -2.42 -23.46
CA ARG A 311 -5.19 -1.93 -23.14
C ARG A 311 -4.94 -1.83 -21.64
N TYR A 312 -5.94 -1.45 -20.84
CA TYR A 312 -5.85 -1.53 -19.38
C TYR A 312 -5.46 -2.96 -18.93
N LEU A 313 -6.17 -3.97 -19.45
CA LEU A 313 -5.93 -5.36 -19.07
C LEU A 313 -4.59 -5.88 -19.58
N GLU A 314 -4.17 -5.47 -20.77
CA GLU A 314 -2.84 -5.81 -21.31
C GLU A 314 -1.71 -5.27 -20.44
N ILE A 315 -1.85 -4.03 -19.94
CA ILE A 315 -0.84 -3.38 -19.11
C ILE A 315 -0.82 -3.96 -17.68
N LEU A 316 -1.99 -4.01 -17.03
CA LEU A 316 -2.06 -4.28 -15.60
C LEU A 316 -2.24 -5.77 -15.29
N GLY A 317 -2.86 -6.55 -16.17
CA GLY A 317 -3.10 -7.98 -15.97
C GLY A 317 -1.85 -8.79 -15.58
N PRO A 318 -0.73 -8.69 -16.32
CA PRO A 318 0.49 -9.41 -16.01
C PRO A 318 1.09 -9.09 -14.63
N THR A 319 0.75 -7.94 -14.05
CA THR A 319 1.32 -7.49 -12.77
C THR A 319 0.74 -8.16 -11.54
N GLU A 320 -0.42 -8.83 -11.64
CA GLU A 320 -0.99 -9.54 -10.48
C GLU A 320 -0.10 -10.68 -10.00
N GLU A 321 0.54 -11.41 -10.92
CA GLU A 321 1.44 -12.49 -10.53
C GLU A 321 2.68 -11.94 -9.80
N LEU A 322 3.25 -10.83 -10.29
CA LEU A 322 4.32 -10.11 -9.61
C LEU A 322 3.89 -9.65 -8.21
N SER A 323 2.70 -9.06 -8.09
CA SER A 323 2.19 -8.59 -6.81
C SER A 323 1.96 -9.75 -5.84
N ARG A 324 1.34 -10.85 -6.29
CA ARG A 324 1.18 -12.07 -5.48
C ARG A 324 2.52 -12.62 -4.99
N GLN A 325 3.57 -12.53 -5.79
CA GLN A 325 4.91 -12.90 -5.35
C GLN A 325 5.44 -11.93 -4.28
N ILE A 326 5.36 -10.61 -4.47
CA ILE A 326 5.79 -9.61 -3.47
C ILE A 326 5.06 -9.84 -2.14
N PHE A 327 3.76 -10.10 -2.20
CA PHE A 327 2.87 -10.27 -1.05
C PHE A 327 2.71 -11.73 -0.59
N ALA A 328 3.53 -12.66 -1.09
CA ALA A 328 3.45 -14.08 -0.73
C ALA A 328 3.64 -14.30 0.78
N ALA A 329 3.07 -15.37 1.33
CA ALA A 329 3.21 -15.69 2.75
C ALA A 329 4.70 -15.83 3.17
N PRO A 330 5.12 -15.31 4.35
CA PRO A 330 4.36 -14.48 5.29
C PRO A 330 4.16 -13.07 4.71
N THR A 331 2.90 -12.65 4.55
CA THR A 331 2.53 -11.47 3.76
C THR A 331 3.06 -10.17 4.35
N PHE A 332 3.10 -10.02 5.67
CA PHE A 332 3.59 -8.81 6.35
C PHE A 332 5.03 -8.38 5.98
N TYR A 333 5.84 -9.27 5.36
CA TYR A 333 7.15 -8.94 4.80
C TYR A 333 7.15 -8.41 3.35
N TYR A 334 5.99 -8.16 2.73
CA TYR A 334 5.88 -7.66 1.34
C TYR A 334 6.66 -6.35 1.10
N LYS A 335 6.79 -5.54 2.16
CA LYS A 335 7.56 -4.30 2.23
C LYS A 335 8.99 -4.49 1.68
N THR A 336 9.56 -5.68 1.90
CA THR A 336 10.85 -6.10 1.37
C THR A 336 10.88 -6.13 -0.15
N GLY A 337 9.85 -6.72 -0.78
CA GLY A 337 9.72 -6.76 -2.24
C GLY A 337 9.46 -5.39 -2.85
N VAL A 338 8.70 -4.53 -2.15
CA VAL A 338 8.47 -3.13 -2.58
C VAL A 338 9.78 -2.33 -2.57
N ALA A 339 10.52 -2.33 -1.45
CA ALA A 339 11.82 -1.66 -1.35
C ALA A 339 12.87 -2.27 -2.30
N PHE A 340 12.82 -3.58 -2.52
CA PHE A 340 13.70 -4.24 -3.48
C PHE A 340 13.46 -3.75 -4.92
N LEU A 341 12.21 -3.63 -5.36
CA LEU A 341 11.90 -3.06 -6.68
C LEU A 341 12.23 -1.57 -6.77
N ALA A 342 12.00 -0.81 -5.70
CA ALA A 342 12.43 0.59 -5.62
C ALA A 342 13.96 0.70 -5.80
N TRP A 343 14.72 -0.20 -5.19
CA TRP A 343 16.16 -0.29 -5.41
C TRP A 343 16.48 -0.71 -6.86
N LEU A 344 15.88 -1.75 -7.43
CA LEU A 344 16.18 -2.12 -8.82
C LEU A 344 15.91 -0.98 -9.82
N ASN A 345 14.87 -0.18 -9.59
CA ASN A 345 14.51 0.97 -10.43
C ASN A 345 15.27 2.27 -10.12
N GLY A 346 16.16 2.25 -9.12
CA GLY A 346 17.03 3.38 -8.80
C GLY A 346 16.35 4.48 -7.98
N HIS A 347 15.27 4.17 -7.26
CA HIS A 347 14.60 5.09 -6.33
C HIS A 347 15.26 5.13 -4.95
N GLN A 348 16.09 4.13 -4.62
CA GLN A 348 16.95 4.15 -3.44
C GLN A 348 18.39 3.73 -3.79
N PRO A 349 19.41 4.26 -3.08
CA PRO A 349 20.81 4.02 -3.42
C PRO A 349 21.27 2.59 -3.10
N ALA A 350 20.79 2.00 -2.00
CA ALA A 350 21.15 0.67 -1.54
C ALA A 350 19.91 -0.14 -1.17
N PHE A 351 19.96 -1.47 -1.27
CA PHE A 351 18.90 -2.34 -0.75
C PHE A 351 19.05 -2.48 0.78
N GLN A 352 18.59 -1.46 1.48
CA GLN A 352 18.52 -1.35 2.93
C GLN A 352 17.11 -0.95 3.33
N MET A 353 16.72 -1.34 4.53
CA MET A 353 15.40 -1.04 5.11
C MET A 353 15.54 -0.84 6.61
N VAL A 354 14.67 0.00 7.17
CA VAL A 354 14.57 0.22 8.61
C VAL A 354 14.42 -1.13 9.33
N GLY A 355 15.09 -1.30 10.46
CA GLY A 355 15.04 -2.54 11.24
C GLY A 355 15.59 -3.78 10.52
N GLY A 356 16.36 -3.60 9.45
CA GLY A 356 17.05 -4.70 8.77
C GLY A 356 16.14 -5.56 7.90
N LEU A 357 14.92 -5.11 7.60
CA LEU A 357 13.93 -5.94 6.87
C LEU A 357 14.31 -6.30 5.42
N HIS A 358 15.37 -5.72 4.86
CA HIS A 358 15.90 -6.11 3.54
C HIS A 358 16.29 -7.60 3.48
N SER A 359 16.58 -8.23 4.62
CA SER A 359 16.89 -9.66 4.72
C SER A 359 15.66 -10.57 4.93
N ALA A 360 14.44 -10.02 4.96
CA ALA A 360 13.24 -10.79 5.30
C ALA A 360 12.69 -11.68 4.17
N ARG A 361 13.30 -11.62 2.97
CA ARG A 361 12.99 -12.49 1.83
C ARG A 361 14.25 -13.16 1.30
N SER A 362 14.12 -14.41 0.88
CA SER A 362 15.22 -15.21 0.34
C SER A 362 15.61 -14.77 -1.07
N LEU A 363 16.84 -15.07 -1.49
CA LEU A 363 17.29 -14.80 -2.86
C LEU A 363 16.40 -15.46 -3.93
N PRO A 364 15.96 -16.73 -3.81
CA PRO A 364 15.02 -17.31 -4.78
C PRO A 364 13.69 -16.54 -4.85
N HIS A 365 13.18 -16.05 -3.72
CA HIS A 365 11.98 -15.23 -3.70
C HIS A 365 12.19 -13.91 -4.45
N LEU A 366 13.31 -13.22 -4.20
CA LEU A 366 13.68 -11.99 -4.91
C LEU A 366 13.95 -12.26 -6.40
N SER A 367 14.53 -13.40 -6.73
CA SER A 367 14.75 -13.82 -8.12
C SER A 367 13.43 -13.98 -8.89
N ARG A 368 12.39 -14.54 -8.25
CA ARG A 368 11.07 -14.62 -8.87
C ARG A 368 10.43 -13.24 -9.04
N ILE A 369 10.68 -12.30 -8.13
CA ILE A 369 10.28 -10.89 -8.31
C ILE A 369 10.96 -10.30 -9.56
N VAL A 370 12.28 -10.51 -9.73
CA VAL A 370 13.02 -10.03 -10.91
C VAL A 370 12.44 -10.58 -12.22
N GLU A 371 12.18 -11.88 -12.26
CA GLU A 371 11.58 -12.53 -13.43
C GLU A 371 10.22 -11.93 -13.79
N LEU A 372 9.33 -11.83 -12.79
CA LEU A 372 7.98 -11.32 -12.99
C LEU A 372 7.95 -9.82 -13.29
N ALA A 373 8.86 -9.04 -12.71
CA ALA A 373 9.03 -7.62 -13.04
C ALA A 373 9.53 -7.40 -14.46
N ASN A 374 10.44 -8.26 -14.95
CA ASN A 374 10.88 -8.24 -16.33
C ASN A 374 9.77 -8.63 -17.31
N ALA A 375 8.96 -9.64 -16.97
CA ALA A 375 7.85 -10.12 -17.80
C ALA A 375 6.67 -9.14 -17.86
N SER A 376 6.45 -8.35 -16.81
CA SER A 376 5.35 -7.38 -16.70
C SER A 376 5.76 -5.93 -17.02
N LEU A 377 6.99 -5.72 -17.51
CA LEU A 377 7.54 -4.39 -17.82
C LEU A 377 7.54 -3.42 -16.61
N ALA A 378 7.75 -3.96 -15.40
CA ALA A 378 7.84 -3.18 -14.16
C ALA A 378 9.27 -2.67 -13.86
N LEU A 379 10.27 -3.06 -14.65
CA LEU A 379 11.64 -2.55 -14.55
C LEU A 379 11.76 -1.23 -15.32
N GLU A 380 11.71 -0.11 -14.62
CA GLU A 380 11.81 1.25 -15.19
C GLU A 380 13.18 1.51 -15.83
N LYS A 381 14.23 0.92 -15.24
CA LYS A 381 15.63 1.02 -15.70
C LYS A 381 16.22 -0.38 -15.85
N PRO A 382 15.86 -1.15 -16.89
CA PRO A 382 16.19 -2.57 -16.98
C PRO A 382 17.69 -2.88 -16.85
N GLU A 383 18.56 -2.10 -17.48
CA GLU A 383 20.01 -2.32 -17.40
C GLU A 383 20.55 -2.09 -15.99
N LEU A 384 20.06 -1.06 -15.28
CA LEU A 384 20.41 -0.81 -13.87
C LEU A 384 19.90 -1.94 -12.98
N ALA A 385 18.67 -2.42 -13.22
CA ALA A 385 18.09 -3.53 -12.48
C ALA A 385 18.93 -4.80 -12.68
N ALA A 386 19.35 -5.09 -13.92
CA ALA A 386 20.21 -6.24 -14.23
C ALA A 386 21.58 -6.13 -13.56
N GLU A 387 22.21 -4.94 -13.60
CA GLU A 387 23.48 -4.69 -12.91
C GLU A 387 23.35 -4.93 -11.40
N ARG A 388 22.34 -4.32 -10.76
CA ARG A 388 22.08 -4.41 -9.32
C ARG A 388 21.79 -5.85 -8.89
N TRP A 389 20.88 -6.52 -9.60
CA TRP A 389 20.50 -7.89 -9.28
C TRP A 389 21.68 -8.88 -9.42
N ASN A 390 22.37 -8.86 -10.56
CA ASN A 390 23.52 -9.76 -10.77
C ASN A 390 24.67 -9.42 -9.79
N GLY A 391 24.84 -8.15 -9.42
CA GLY A 391 25.75 -7.74 -8.35
C GLY A 391 25.40 -8.33 -6.99
N MET A 392 24.11 -8.33 -6.61
CA MET A 392 23.63 -8.96 -5.38
C MET A 392 23.85 -10.48 -5.38
N LEU A 393 23.60 -11.15 -6.50
CA LEU A 393 23.88 -12.58 -6.65
C LEU A 393 25.37 -12.89 -6.43
N ARG A 394 26.27 -12.12 -7.05
CA ARG A 394 27.72 -12.27 -6.86
C ARG A 394 28.15 -12.05 -5.41
N LEU A 395 27.60 -11.05 -4.73
CA LEU A 395 27.87 -10.81 -3.31
C LEU A 395 27.46 -12.02 -2.44
N ASN A 396 26.44 -12.76 -2.86
CA ASN A 396 25.94 -13.96 -2.18
C ASN A 396 26.56 -15.26 -2.73
N GLY A 397 27.64 -15.19 -3.51
CA GLY A 397 28.37 -16.36 -3.99
C GLY A 397 27.72 -17.12 -5.15
N VAL A 398 26.80 -16.48 -5.87
CA VAL A 398 26.20 -17.04 -7.11
C VAL A 398 26.88 -16.41 -8.31
N ASP A 399 27.40 -17.24 -9.21
CA ASP A 399 27.98 -16.77 -10.49
C ASP A 399 26.86 -16.19 -11.37
N ALA A 400 26.87 -14.87 -11.57
CA ALA A 400 25.82 -14.12 -12.28
C ALA A 400 26.37 -13.10 -13.29
#